data_AF-A0A3S4F0R8-F1
#
_entry.id   AF-A0A3S4F0R8-F1
#
_cell.length_a   1.000
_cell.length_b   1.000
_cell.length_c   1.000
_cell.angle_alpha   90.00
_cell.angle_beta   90.00
_cell.angle_gamma   90.00
#
_symmetry.space_group_name_H-M   'P 1'
#
loop_
_entity.id
_entity.type
_entity.pdbx_description
1 polymer ?
#
loop_
_entity_poly.entity_id
_entity_poly.type
_entity_poly.pdbx_seq_one_letter_code
_entity_poly.pdbx_strand_id
1 'polypeptide(L)'
;MVLMIVSGRSGSGKSVALRALEDMGFYCVDNLPVVLLPDLARTLADRQISAAVSIDVRNMPESPEIFEQAMNNLPGAFSPQLLFLDADRNTLIRRYSDTRRLHPLSSKNLSFRECDR
;
A
#
# COMPACT_ATOMS: atom_id res chain seq x y z
N MET A 1 16.78 -10.51 -4.69
CA MET A 1 15.37 -10.66 -4.24
C MET A 1 14.62 -9.40 -4.58
N VAL A 2 13.30 -9.45 -4.73
CA VAL A 2 12.49 -8.27 -5.07
C VAL A 2 11.70 -7.80 -3.85
N LEU A 3 11.71 -6.48 -3.61
CA LEU A 3 10.80 -5.84 -2.67
C LEU A 3 9.79 -5.02 -3.48
N MET A 4 8.58 -5.53 -3.61
CA MET A 4 7.49 -4.90 -4.33
C MET A 4 6.74 -3.94 -3.39
N ILE A 5 6.81 -2.65 -3.66
CA ILE A 5 6.06 -1.62 -2.95
C ILE A 5 4.77 -1.36 -3.75
N VAL A 6 3.63 -1.71 -3.18
CA VAL A 6 2.32 -1.51 -3.80
C VAL A 6 1.68 -0.25 -3.22
N SER A 7 1.50 0.77 -4.05
CA SER A 7 0.80 1.99 -3.67
C SER A 7 -0.31 2.33 -4.67
N GLY A 8 -1.11 3.35 -4.37
CA GLY A 8 -2.27 3.71 -5.15
C GLY A 8 -3.40 4.28 -4.33
N ARG A 9 -4.41 4.85 -4.98
CA ARG A 9 -5.57 5.46 -4.31
C ARG A 9 -6.47 4.41 -3.66
N SER A 10 -7.27 4.81 -2.67
CA SER A 10 -8.28 3.90 -2.08
C SER A 10 -9.27 3.46 -3.15
N GLY A 11 -9.47 2.14 -3.31
CA GLY A 11 -10.32 1.57 -4.38
C GLY A 11 -9.63 1.31 -5.72
N SER A 12 -8.32 1.59 -5.86
CA SER A 12 -7.59 1.33 -7.11
C SER A 12 -7.28 -0.15 -7.36
N GLY A 13 -7.39 -1.00 -6.32
CA GLY A 13 -7.15 -2.44 -6.43
C GLY A 13 -5.88 -2.95 -5.76
N LYS A 14 -5.24 -2.15 -4.89
CA LYS A 14 -4.05 -2.56 -4.11
C LYS A 14 -4.19 -3.93 -3.44
N SER A 15 -5.34 -4.20 -2.82
CA SER A 15 -5.63 -5.48 -2.17
C SER A 15 -5.67 -6.66 -3.15
N VAL A 16 -6.10 -6.44 -4.39
CA VAL A 16 -6.08 -7.45 -5.45
C VAL A 16 -4.65 -7.69 -5.92
N ALA A 17 -3.85 -6.63 -6.07
CA ALA A 17 -2.44 -6.75 -6.42
C ALA A 17 -1.64 -7.52 -5.36
N LEU A 18 -1.86 -7.23 -4.07
CA LEU A 18 -1.23 -7.99 -2.98
C LEU A 18 -1.60 -9.48 -3.02
N ARG A 19 -2.88 -9.82 -3.18
CA ARG A 19 -3.30 -11.23 -3.29
C ARG A 19 -2.65 -11.94 -4.46
N ALA A 20 -2.59 -11.28 -5.62
CA ALA A 20 -1.93 -11.86 -6.79
C ALA A 20 -0.43 -12.07 -6.56
N LEU A 21 0.24 -11.17 -5.83
CA LEU A 21 1.64 -11.33 -5.45
C LEU A 21 1.84 -12.47 -4.44
N GLU A 22 0.92 -12.62 -3.49
CA GLU A 22 0.90 -13.73 -2.53
C GLU A 22 0.79 -15.08 -3.25
N ASP A 23 -0.12 -15.19 -4.23
CA ASP A 23 -0.26 -16.38 -5.07
C ASP A 23 1.00 -16.68 -5.90
N MET A 24 1.80 -15.66 -6.23
CA MET A 24 3.10 -15.79 -6.90
C MET A 24 4.25 -16.14 -5.93
N GLY A 25 3.98 -16.26 -4.62
CA GLY A 25 4.95 -16.64 -3.60
C GLY A 25 5.67 -15.46 -2.94
N PHE A 26 5.16 -14.23 -3.05
CA PHE A 26 5.69 -13.10 -2.31
C PHE A 26 5.18 -13.09 -0.87
N TYR A 27 6.05 -12.73 0.07
CA TYR A 27 5.63 -12.42 1.44
C TYR A 27 4.92 -11.07 1.48
N CYS A 28 3.59 -11.11 1.61
CA CYS A 28 2.75 -9.92 1.52
C CYS A 28 2.46 -9.33 2.91
N VAL A 29 2.70 -8.02 3.07
CA VAL A 29 2.35 -7.25 4.28
C VAL A 29 1.51 -6.05 3.88
N ASP A 30 0.29 -5.99 4.42
CA ASP A 30 -0.60 -4.84 4.21
C ASP A 30 -0.39 -3.78 5.30
N ASN A 31 -0.41 -2.51 4.91
CA ASN A 31 -0.40 -1.37 5.82
C ASN A 31 0.81 -1.33 6.77
N LEU A 32 2.01 -1.64 6.26
CA LEU A 32 3.25 -1.52 7.03
C LEU A 32 3.69 -0.04 7.11
N PRO A 33 4.11 0.46 8.29
CA PRO A 33 4.80 1.73 8.40
C PRO A 33 6.14 1.71 7.65
N VAL A 34 6.42 2.77 6.89
CA VAL A 34 7.66 2.89 6.08
C VAL A 34 8.94 2.72 6.90
N VAL A 35 8.92 3.17 8.16
CA VAL A 35 10.07 3.08 9.08
C VAL A 35 10.47 1.63 9.38
N LEU A 36 9.53 0.67 9.33
CA LEU A 36 9.78 -0.74 9.64
C LEU A 36 10.14 -1.59 8.41
N LEU A 37 10.13 -0.98 7.22
CA LEU A 37 10.42 -1.65 5.96
C LEU A 37 11.86 -2.21 5.90
N PRO A 38 12.91 -1.53 6.41
CA PRO A 38 14.26 -2.10 6.49
C PRO A 38 14.35 -3.32 7.39
N ASP A 39 13.67 -3.30 8.54
CA ASP A 39 13.71 -4.40 9.51
C ASP A 39 13.02 -5.66 8.96
N LEU A 40 11.90 -5.47 8.27
CA LEU A 40 11.23 -6.55 7.53
C LEU A 40 12.16 -7.12 6.45
N ALA A 41 12.78 -6.26 5.64
CA ALA A 41 13.68 -6.68 4.57
C ALA A 41 14.89 -7.46 5.11
N ARG A 42 15.48 -7.06 6.24
CA ARG A 42 16.57 -7.80 6.90
C ARG A 42 16.12 -9.19 7.31
N THR A 43 14.96 -9.30 7.94
CA THR A 43 14.40 -10.58 8.41
C THR A 43 14.13 -11.55 7.24
N LEU A 44 13.74 -11.01 6.08
CA LEU A 44 13.43 -11.81 4.89
C LEU A 44 14.67 -12.11 4.03
N ALA A 45 15.73 -11.30 4.13
CA ALA A 45 16.98 -11.53 3.42
C ALA A 45 17.60 -12.87 3.80
N ASP A 46 17.58 -13.21 5.09
CA ASP A 46 18.08 -14.49 5.61
C ASP A 46 17.30 -15.69 5.08
N ARG A 47 16.02 -15.50 4.72
CA ARG A 47 15.14 -16.54 4.19
C ARG A 47 15.13 -16.62 2.67
N GLN A 48 15.79 -15.69 1.98
CA GLN A 48 15.80 -15.56 0.52
C GLN A 48 14.41 -15.38 -0.13
N ILE A 49 13.45 -14.78 0.59
CA ILE A 49 12.06 -14.62 0.13
C ILE A 49 11.84 -13.20 -0.43
N SER A 50 11.17 -13.10 -1.57
CA SER A 50 10.74 -11.80 -2.11
C SER A 50 9.51 -11.29 -1.35
N ALA A 51 9.40 -9.99 -1.15
CA ALA A 51 8.38 -9.38 -0.30
C ALA A 51 7.53 -8.39 -1.07
N ALA A 52 6.25 -8.27 -0.71
CA ALA A 52 5.35 -7.24 -1.22
C ALA A 52 4.75 -6.47 -0.05
N VAL A 53 4.88 -5.15 -0.06
CA VAL A 53 4.42 -4.27 1.02
C VAL A 53 3.48 -3.24 0.43
N SER A 54 2.28 -3.08 0.99
CA SER A 54 1.43 -1.95 0.62
C SER A 54 1.76 -0.71 1.44
N ILE A 55 1.88 0.43 0.76
CA ILE A 55 1.99 1.74 1.39
C ILE A 55 0.77 2.55 0.98
N ASP A 56 -0.08 2.84 1.96
CA ASP A 56 -1.27 3.68 1.82
C ASP A 56 -0.98 5.11 2.30
N VAL A 57 -1.80 6.08 1.88
CA VAL A 57 -1.66 7.50 2.29
C VAL A 57 -1.67 7.67 3.81
N ARG A 58 -2.32 6.74 4.53
CA ARG A 58 -2.38 6.69 6.00
C ARG A 58 -1.02 6.40 6.65
N ASN A 59 -0.14 5.73 5.92
CA ASN A 59 1.20 5.35 6.36
C ASN A 59 2.30 6.10 5.61
N MET A 60 1.91 7.03 4.73
CA MET A 60 2.86 7.88 4.02
C MET A 60 3.39 8.91 5.01
N PRO A 61 4.71 8.95 5.24
CA PRO A 61 5.27 9.95 6.14
C PRO A 61 5.00 11.35 5.59
N GLU A 62 4.70 12.30 6.47
CA GLU A 62 4.51 13.71 6.07
C GLU A 62 5.76 14.30 5.39
N SER A 63 6.94 13.76 5.73
CA SER A 63 8.21 14.13 5.10
C SER A 63 8.73 13.03 4.15
N PRO A 64 9.01 13.36 2.87
CA PRO A 64 9.66 12.44 1.91
C PRO A 64 10.99 11.88 2.41
N GLU A 65 11.69 12.62 3.27
CA GLU A 65 12.97 12.26 3.87
C GLU A 65 12.91 10.93 4.65
N ILE A 66 11.80 10.64 5.33
CA ILE A 66 11.64 9.38 6.07
C ILE A 66 11.58 8.18 5.11
N PHE A 67 10.94 8.37 3.95
CA PHE A 67 10.91 7.34 2.92
C PHE A 67 12.30 7.14 2.31
N GLU A 68 13.01 8.20 1.97
CA GLU A 68 14.39 8.10 1.47
C GLU A 68 15.32 7.41 2.46
N GLN A 69 15.22 7.74 3.76
CA GLN A 69 16.01 7.07 4.80
C GLN A 69 15.67 5.57 4.90
N ALA A 70 14.40 5.19 4.86
CA ALA A 70 14.01 3.79 4.86
C ALA A 70 14.55 3.06 3.63
N MET A 71 14.49 3.68 2.45
CA MET A 71 15.01 3.12 1.21
C MET A 71 16.54 2.95 1.24
N ASN A 72 17.26 3.92 1.80
CA ASN A 72 18.73 3.86 1.94
C ASN A 72 19.17 2.78 2.94
N ASN A 73 18.33 2.44 3.92
CA ASN A 73 18.63 1.43 4.92
C ASN A 73 18.27 -0.01 4.48
N LEU A 74 17.76 -0.19 3.27
CA LEU A 74 17.46 -1.51 2.72
C LEU A 74 18.73 -2.35 2.53
N PRO A 75 18.67 -3.67 2.78
CA PRO A 75 19.79 -4.55 2.47
C PRO A 75 20.00 -4.62 0.95
N GLY A 76 21.26 -4.54 0.50
CA GLY A 76 21.61 -4.54 -0.94
C GLY A 76 21.22 -5.82 -1.70
N ALA A 77 20.77 -6.87 -1.01
CA ALA A 77 20.24 -8.09 -1.62
C ALA A 77 18.80 -7.93 -2.15
N PHE A 78 18.09 -6.88 -1.74
CA PHE A 78 16.76 -6.51 -2.25
C PHE A 78 16.86 -5.44 -3.32
N SER A 79 16.18 -5.66 -4.44
CA SER A 79 15.90 -4.66 -5.45
C SER A 79 14.48 -4.13 -5.24
N PRO A 80 14.32 -2.87 -4.83
CA PRO A 80 13.00 -2.29 -4.63
C PRO A 80 12.33 -1.94 -5.97
N GLN A 81 11.04 -2.25 -6.08
CA GLN A 81 10.20 -1.90 -7.21
C GLN A 81 8.92 -1.25 -6.72
N LEU A 82 8.48 -0.17 -7.38
CA LEU A 82 7.24 0.53 -7.04
C LEU A 82 6.16 0.20 -8.07
N LEU A 83 5.05 -0.36 -7.60
CA LEU A 83 3.82 -0.55 -8.35
C LEU A 83 2.78 0.46 -7.86
N PHE A 84 2.43 1.43 -8.70
CA PHE A 84 1.38 2.41 -8.41
C PHE A 84 0.11 2.08 -9.19
N LEU A 85 -0.97 1.75 -8.49
CA LEU A 85 -2.28 1.49 -9.09
C LEU A 85 -3.16 2.73 -8.99
N ASP A 86 -3.66 3.18 -10.14
CA ASP A 86 -4.62 4.28 -10.23
C ASP A 86 -5.87 3.88 -11.00
N ALA A 87 -6.94 4.64 -10.81
CA ALA A 87 -8.17 4.51 -11.58
C ALA A 87 -8.89 5.85 -11.68
N ASP A 88 -9.77 5.97 -12.66
CA ASP A 88 -10.58 7.19 -12.82
C ASP A 88 -11.40 7.50 -11.56
N ARG A 89 -11.56 8.79 -11.26
CA ARG A 89 -12.22 9.27 -10.03
C ARG A 89 -13.65 8.73 -9.90
N ASN A 90 -14.41 8.73 -11.00
CA ASN A 90 -15.79 8.22 -10.97
C ASN A 90 -15.82 6.72 -10.71
N THR A 91 -14.83 6.00 -11.22
CA THR A 91 -14.64 4.57 -10.98
C THR A 91 -14.27 4.29 -9.52
N LEU A 92 -13.38 5.08 -8.92
CA LEU A 92 -13.01 4.97 -7.51
C LEU A 92 -14.21 5.22 -6.59
N ILE A 93 -15.00 6.27 -6.86
CA ILE A 93 -16.21 6.58 -6.08
C ILE A 93 -17.20 5.42 -6.15
N ARG A 94 -17.46 4.89 -7.35
CA ARG A 94 -18.38 3.76 -7.55
C ARG A 94 -17.91 2.50 -6.83
N ARG A 95 -16.62 2.16 -6.92
CA ARG A 95 -16.05 1.01 -6.21
C ARG A 95 -16.09 1.18 -4.69
N TYR A 96 -15.87 2.41 -4.21
CA TYR A 96 -15.94 2.72 -2.78
C TYR A 96 -17.37 2.62 -2.24
N SER A 97 -18.38 3.06 -3.00
CA SER A 97 -19.79 2.89 -2.63
C SER A 97 -20.23 1.42 -2.64
N ASP A 98 -19.68 0.61 -3.55
CA ASP A 98 -20.08 -0.80 -3.70
C ASP A 98 -19.42 -1.72 -2.67
N THR A 99 -18.24 -1.37 -2.15
CA THR A 99 -17.44 -2.22 -1.23
C THR A 99 -17.68 -1.97 0.25
N ARG A 100 -18.41 -0.90 0.63
CA ARG A 100 -18.86 -0.67 2.01
C ARG A 100 -20.37 -0.84 2.12
N ARG A 101 -20.84 -1.53 3.17
CA ARG A 101 -22.25 -1.48 3.56
C ARG A 101 -22.59 -0.02 3.87
N LEU A 102 -23.55 0.56 3.14
CA LEU A 102 -24.28 1.73 3.60
C LEU A 102 -24.84 1.39 4.97
N HIS A 103 -24.30 1.99 6.03
CA HIS A 103 -24.88 1.86 7.35
C HIS A 103 -26.31 2.39 7.26
N PRO A 104 -27.34 1.64 7.69
CA PRO A 104 -28.74 2.04 7.56
C PRO A 104 -29.14 3.27 8.41
N LEU A 105 -28.16 3.95 9.03
CA LEU A 105 -28.31 5.15 9.85
C LEU A 105 -27.52 6.36 9.33
N SER A 106 -26.88 6.31 8.15
CA SER A 106 -26.29 7.51 7.54
C SER A 106 -27.39 8.34 6.88
N SER A 107 -28.13 9.05 7.73
CA SER A 107 -28.97 10.17 7.32
C SER A 107 -28.13 11.17 6.53
N LYS A 108 -28.59 11.44 5.31
CA LYS A 108 -28.35 12.63 4.47
C LYS A 108 -27.39 13.68 5.05
N ASN A 109 -26.36 14.01 4.26
CA ASN A 109 -25.56 15.24 4.27
C ASN A 109 -24.19 15.19 4.94
N LEU A 110 -23.22 14.52 4.29
CA LEU A 110 -21.85 15.02 4.27
C LEU A 110 -21.33 14.88 2.85
N SER A 111 -21.17 16.02 2.16
CA SER A 111 -20.50 16.04 0.86
C SER A 111 -19.06 15.60 1.08
N PHE A 112 -18.60 14.64 0.28
CA PHE A 112 -17.23 14.09 0.21
C PHE A 112 -16.14 15.11 -0.19
N ARG A 113 -16.33 16.41 0.08
CA ARG A 113 -15.42 17.49 -0.32
C ARG A 113 -14.17 17.62 0.56
N GLU A 114 -14.07 16.91 1.68
CA GLU A 114 -13.07 17.21 2.72
C GLU A 114 -12.02 16.11 3.00
N CYS A 115 -11.95 15.03 2.22
CA CYS A 115 -10.93 13.98 2.41
C CYS A 115 -9.72 14.06 1.45
N ASP A 116 -9.46 15.22 0.84
CA ASP A 116 -8.22 15.51 0.08
C ASP A 116 -7.41 16.62 0.80
N ARG A 117 -7.14 16.46 2.10
CA ARG A 117 -6.08 17.18 2.81
C ARG A 117 -5.20 16.20 3.56
#